data_AF-A0A259A276-F1
#
_entry.id   AF-A0A259A276-F1
#
_cell.length_a   1.000
_cell.length_b   1.000
_cell.length_c   1.000
_cell.angle_alpha   90.00
_cell.angle_beta   90.00
_cell.angle_gamma   90.00
#
_symmetry.space_group_name_H-M   'P 1'
#
loop_
_entity.id
_entity.type
_entity.pdbx_description
1 polymer ?
#
loop_
_entity_poly.entity_id
_entity_poly.type
_entity_poly.pdbx_seq_one_letter_code
_entity_poly.pdbx_strand_id
1 'polypeptide(L)'
;MSVFTTLSLEDVRDWLTQFNIGNLQSLKGIAAGITNTNYFVETSTSKYVLTIFEKNDFDELPYFVHLMTHLAQHGVPCPTPLVDQQGLALHRLKGKPALMVSCLQGRDISEPNVAQCEAVASTLARLHLAGLSFHEQSHNQRGQGWRSITAQQVLPKLTADQQSLLQEELDYQHSLDLTALPHGVIHGDLFRDNVLFDGDHLGGFIDFYYACHDVLAYDVAIAINEWC
;
A
#
# COMPACT_ATOMS: atom_id res chain seq x y z
N MET A 1 -9.27 11.93 -14.92
CA MET A 1 -8.74 10.93 -15.86
C MET A 1 -7.29 10.70 -15.43
N SER A 2 -6.98 9.54 -14.85
CA SER A 2 -5.59 9.21 -14.45
C SER A 2 -4.76 9.04 -15.72
N VAL A 3 -3.66 9.78 -15.81
CA VAL A 3 -2.71 9.67 -16.93
C VAL A 3 -1.73 8.57 -16.55
N PHE A 4 -1.95 7.36 -17.05
CA PHE A 4 -1.02 6.25 -16.82
C PHE A 4 0.20 6.39 -17.73
N THR A 5 1.37 6.17 -17.16
CA THR A 5 2.65 6.26 -17.87
C THR A 5 2.91 4.98 -18.68
N THR A 6 2.89 5.10 -20.01
CA THR A 6 3.27 3.98 -20.88
C THR A 6 4.79 3.84 -20.95
N LEU A 7 5.30 2.65 -20.64
CA LEU A 7 6.72 2.31 -20.77
C LEU A 7 6.96 1.39 -21.97
N SER A 8 8.04 1.67 -22.72
CA SER A 8 8.56 0.72 -23.71
C SER A 8 9.54 -0.27 -23.06
N LEU A 9 9.79 -1.39 -23.75
CA LEU A 9 10.82 -2.35 -23.32
C LEU A 9 12.23 -1.72 -23.29
N GLU A 10 12.51 -0.75 -24.15
CA GLU A 10 13.80 -0.05 -24.19
C GLU A 10 13.97 0.86 -22.98
N ASP A 11 12.94 1.64 -22.65
CA ASP A 11 12.94 2.51 -21.46
C ASP A 11 13.26 1.72 -20.18
N VAL A 12 12.63 0.55 -20.02
CA VAL A 12 12.86 -0.31 -18.85
C VAL A 12 14.22 -0.97 -18.93
N ARG A 13 14.66 -1.45 -20.10
CA ARG A 13 15.96 -2.11 -20.23
C ARG A 13 17.11 -1.20 -19.82
N ASP A 14 17.09 0.06 -20.25
CA ASP A 14 18.12 1.04 -19.91
C ASP A 14 18.07 1.39 -18.41
N TRP A 15 16.87 1.62 -17.88
CA TRP A 15 16.67 1.88 -16.46
C TRP A 15 17.09 0.71 -15.57
N LEU A 16 16.98 -0.53 -16.04
CA LEU A 16 17.38 -1.71 -15.28
C LEU A 16 18.89 -1.88 -15.11
N THR A 17 19.72 -1.19 -15.90
CA THR A 17 21.19 -1.33 -15.87
C THR A 17 21.82 -0.95 -14.52
N GLN A 18 21.12 -0.15 -13.72
CA GLN A 18 21.53 0.22 -12.36
C GLN A 18 21.32 -0.90 -11.32
N PHE A 19 20.53 -1.92 -11.64
CA PHE A 19 20.21 -3.03 -10.73
C PHE A 19 20.95 -4.32 -11.14
N ASN A 20 21.38 -5.12 -10.16
CA ASN A 20 22.05 -6.40 -10.41
C ASN A 20 21.05 -7.56 -10.51
N ILE A 21 20.15 -7.52 -11.50
CA ILE A 21 19.03 -8.48 -11.64
C ILE A 21 18.99 -9.20 -12.99
N GLY A 22 20.09 -9.19 -13.74
CA GLY A 22 20.18 -9.83 -15.04
C GLY A 22 19.40 -9.10 -16.14
N ASN A 23 19.07 -9.81 -17.22
CA ASN A 23 18.51 -9.22 -18.43
C ASN A 23 16.97 -9.19 -18.39
N LEU A 24 16.38 -8.09 -18.85
CA LEU A 24 14.93 -7.98 -19.07
C LEU A 24 14.44 -9.02 -20.08
N GLN A 25 13.47 -9.84 -19.69
CA GLN A 25 12.83 -10.84 -20.53
C GLN A 25 11.43 -10.39 -20.96
N SER A 26 10.61 -9.89 -20.04
CA SER A 26 9.26 -9.44 -20.34
C SER A 26 8.84 -8.24 -19.48
N LEU A 27 7.94 -7.42 -20.04
CA LEU A 27 7.31 -6.28 -19.38
C LEU A 27 5.82 -6.33 -19.66
N LYS A 28 4.99 -6.39 -18.61
CA LYS A 28 3.53 -6.48 -18.75
C LYS A 28 2.85 -5.50 -17.81
N GLY A 29 2.05 -4.59 -18.36
CA GLY A 29 1.24 -3.67 -17.56
C GLY A 29 0.23 -4.42 -16.69
N ILE A 30 0.01 -3.91 -15.49
CA ILE A 30 -1.00 -4.38 -14.53
C ILE A 30 -2.17 -3.40 -14.60
N ALA A 31 -3.34 -3.89 -14.99
CA ALA A 31 -4.55 -3.07 -15.14
C ALA A 31 -5.29 -2.83 -13.80
N ALA A 32 -4.81 -3.44 -12.71
CA ALA A 32 -5.34 -3.26 -11.37
C ALA A 32 -4.69 -2.04 -10.68
N GLY A 33 -5.50 -1.21 -10.04
CA GLY A 33 -5.09 0.03 -9.38
C GLY A 33 -5.56 1.30 -10.09
N ILE A 34 -5.99 2.30 -9.32
CA ILE A 34 -6.55 3.56 -9.84
C ILE A 34 -5.60 4.76 -9.69
N THR A 35 -4.52 4.60 -8.91
CA THR A 35 -3.62 5.69 -8.50
C THR A 35 -2.29 5.68 -9.25
N ASN A 36 -1.62 4.54 -9.33
CA ASN A 36 -0.26 4.39 -9.85
C ASN A 36 -0.21 3.50 -11.10
N THR A 37 0.85 3.64 -11.90
CA THR A 37 1.08 2.72 -13.01
C THR A 37 1.97 1.57 -12.55
N ASN A 38 1.48 0.34 -12.68
CA ASN A 38 2.20 -0.86 -12.25
C ASN A 38 2.53 -1.77 -13.44
N TYR A 39 3.72 -2.36 -13.42
CA TYR A 39 4.18 -3.33 -14.41
C TYR A 39 4.78 -4.55 -13.73
N PHE A 40 4.46 -5.74 -14.24
CA PHE A 40 5.30 -6.91 -14.01
C PHE A 40 6.55 -6.82 -14.87
N VAL A 41 7.71 -6.98 -14.23
CA VAL A 41 9.03 -7.00 -14.87
C VAL A 41 9.63 -8.38 -14.63
N GLU A 42 9.84 -9.14 -15.69
CA GLU A 42 10.49 -10.45 -15.60
C GLU A 42 11.91 -10.34 -16.12
N THR A 43 12.87 -10.79 -15.33
CA THR A 43 14.28 -10.84 -15.70
C THR A 43 14.79 -12.26 -15.73
N SER A 44 16.03 -12.46 -16.19
CA SER A 44 16.68 -13.76 -16.16
C SER A 44 16.92 -14.33 -14.75
N THR A 45 16.68 -13.55 -13.68
CA THR A 45 16.89 -14.00 -12.30
C THR A 45 15.59 -14.14 -11.51
N SER A 46 14.62 -13.24 -11.71
CA SER A 46 13.38 -13.23 -10.92
C SER A 46 12.30 -12.36 -11.57
N LYS A 47 11.14 -12.30 -10.92
CA LYS A 47 10.02 -11.44 -11.27
C LYS A 47 9.86 -10.32 -10.23
N TYR A 48 9.58 -9.12 -10.71
CA TYR A 48 9.42 -7.90 -9.93
C TYR A 48 8.13 -7.17 -10.30
N VAL A 49 7.73 -6.25 -9.43
CA VAL A 49 6.69 -5.26 -9.71
C VAL A 49 7.37 -3.89 -9.75
N LEU A 50 7.22 -3.19 -10.87
CA LEU A 50 7.65 -1.81 -11.06
C LEU A 50 6.44 -0.89 -10.91
N THR A 51 6.51 0.03 -9.95
CA THR A 51 5.50 1.07 -9.72
C THR A 51 6.06 2.42 -10.14
N ILE A 52 5.31 3.13 -10.98
CA ILE A 52 5.53 4.54 -11.30
C ILE A 52 4.47 5.35 -10.55
N PHE A 53 4.94 6.27 -9.71
CA PHE A 53 4.06 7.10 -8.90
C PHE A 53 3.53 8.26 -9.73
N GLU A 54 2.21 8.32 -9.88
CA GLU A 54 1.55 9.31 -10.75
C GLU A 54 1.20 10.60 -10.02
N LYS A 55 1.10 10.54 -8.69
CA LYS A 55 0.66 11.67 -7.84
C LYS A 55 1.61 11.98 -6.69
N ASN A 56 2.33 10.99 -6.18
CA ASN A 56 3.24 11.19 -5.05
C ASN A 56 4.53 11.85 -5.50
N ASP A 57 5.01 12.76 -4.66
CA ASP A 57 6.29 13.39 -4.85
C ASP A 57 7.41 12.50 -4.30
N PHE A 58 8.63 12.69 -4.84
CA PHE A 58 9.78 11.86 -4.49
C PHE A 58 10.10 11.89 -2.99
N ASP A 59 9.84 13.02 -2.31
CA ASP A 59 10.16 13.23 -0.90
C ASP A 59 9.19 12.52 0.06
N GLU A 60 8.00 12.09 -0.42
CA GLU A 60 7.00 11.36 0.37
C GLU A 60 7.29 9.86 0.42
N LEU A 61 8.00 9.35 -0.59
CA LEU A 61 8.18 7.92 -0.81
C LEU A 61 9.20 7.20 0.10
N PRO A 62 10.25 7.85 0.65
CA PRO A 62 11.23 7.19 1.50
C PRO A 62 10.61 6.46 2.68
N TYR A 63 9.60 7.04 3.32
CA TYR A 63 8.88 6.41 4.44
C TYR A 63 8.35 5.02 4.07
N PHE A 64 7.65 4.89 2.92
CA PHE A 64 7.08 3.62 2.50
C PHE A 64 8.15 2.59 2.13
N VAL A 65 9.25 3.03 1.53
CA VAL A 65 10.39 2.17 1.20
C VAL A 65 11.07 1.64 2.46
N HIS A 66 11.34 2.52 3.43
CA HIS A 66 11.94 2.15 4.70
C HIS A 66 11.01 1.23 5.49
N LEU A 67 9.70 1.51 5.49
CA LEU A 67 8.71 0.67 6.15
C LEU A 67 8.67 -0.73 5.54
N MET A 68 8.51 -0.86 4.23
CA MET A 68 8.49 -2.17 3.57
C MET A 68 9.80 -2.95 3.82
N THR A 69 10.94 -2.26 3.79
CA THR A 69 12.25 -2.86 4.10
C THR A 69 12.29 -3.37 5.54
N HIS A 70 11.84 -2.56 6.50
CA HIS A 70 11.78 -2.92 7.93
C HIS A 70 10.87 -4.12 8.17
N LEU A 71 9.65 -4.10 7.63
CA LEU A 71 8.67 -5.17 7.77
C LEU A 71 9.19 -6.49 7.18
N ALA A 72 9.79 -6.45 5.98
CA ALA A 72 10.38 -7.63 5.35
C ALA A 72 11.53 -8.22 6.19
N GLN A 73 12.39 -7.37 6.77
CA GLN A 73 13.47 -7.81 7.68
C GLN A 73 12.95 -8.45 8.97
N HIS A 74 11.75 -8.09 9.41
CA HIS A 74 11.07 -8.69 10.57
C HIS A 74 10.16 -9.89 10.19
N GLY A 75 10.25 -10.38 8.96
CA GLY A 75 9.53 -11.58 8.51
C GLY A 75 8.04 -11.36 8.25
N VAL A 76 7.60 -10.12 8.09
CA VAL A 76 6.25 -9.80 7.61
C VAL A 76 6.20 -10.06 6.10
N PRO A 77 5.26 -10.88 5.60
CA PRO A 77 5.09 -11.10 4.17
C PRO A 77 4.62 -9.84 3.45
N CYS A 78 5.55 -9.09 2.86
CA CYS A 78 5.30 -7.88 2.07
C CYS A 78 6.35 -7.72 0.96
N PRO A 79 6.13 -6.84 -0.05
CA PRO A 79 7.11 -6.57 -1.08
C PRO A 79 8.41 -6.04 -0.46
N THR A 80 9.54 -6.54 -0.93
CA THR A 80 10.86 -6.02 -0.58
C THR A 80 11.33 -5.04 -1.65
N PRO A 81 11.62 -3.77 -1.30
CA PRO A 81 12.23 -2.82 -2.23
C PRO A 81 13.55 -3.34 -2.79
N LEU A 82 13.70 -3.26 -4.12
CA LEU A 82 14.96 -3.55 -4.77
C LEU A 82 15.85 -2.30 -4.76
N VAL A 83 17.07 -2.46 -4.28
CA VAL A 83 18.09 -1.41 -4.28
C VAL A 83 19.06 -1.57 -5.45
N ASP A 84 19.57 -0.44 -5.93
CA ASP A 84 20.64 -0.39 -6.93
C ASP A 84 22.01 -0.75 -6.31
N GLN A 85 23.08 -0.60 -7.10
CA GLN A 85 24.46 -0.85 -6.66
C GLN A 85 24.95 0.13 -5.57
N GLN A 86 24.27 1.26 -5.40
CA GLN A 86 24.55 2.29 -4.39
C GLN A 86 23.68 2.14 -3.14
N GLY A 87 22.76 1.17 -3.11
CA GLY A 87 21.84 0.94 -1.99
C GLY A 87 20.56 1.79 -2.04
N LEU A 88 20.26 2.45 -3.17
CA LEU A 88 19.08 3.28 -3.36
C LEU A 88 17.96 2.52 -4.07
N ALA A 89 16.75 2.53 -3.50
CA ALA A 89 15.58 1.88 -4.10
C ALA A 89 14.72 2.81 -4.98
N LEU A 90 14.66 4.11 -4.65
CA LEU A 90 13.86 5.09 -5.39
C LEU A 90 14.66 5.75 -6.50
N HIS A 91 14.07 5.80 -7.69
CA HIS A 91 14.70 6.35 -8.89
C HIS A 91 13.69 7.13 -9.72
N ARG A 92 14.17 7.76 -10.79
CA ARG A 92 13.29 8.41 -11.77
C ARG A 92 13.17 7.58 -13.04
N LEU A 93 11.96 7.42 -13.53
CA LEU A 93 11.67 6.83 -14.83
C LEU A 93 10.62 7.69 -15.54
N LYS A 94 10.91 8.12 -16.78
CA LYS A 94 10.09 9.12 -17.50
C LYS A 94 9.82 10.39 -16.68
N GLY A 95 10.79 10.81 -15.85
CA GLY A 95 10.71 12.00 -15.01
C GLY A 95 9.92 11.84 -13.71
N LYS A 96 9.24 10.71 -13.51
CA LYS A 96 8.42 10.41 -12.32
C LYS A 96 9.17 9.50 -11.34
N PRO A 97 8.85 9.55 -10.03
CA PRO A 97 9.38 8.57 -9.09
C PRO A 97 8.97 7.15 -9.48
N ALA A 98 9.90 6.22 -9.35
CA ALA A 98 9.72 4.82 -9.67
C ALA A 98 10.36 3.96 -8.58
N LEU A 99 9.68 2.88 -8.21
CA LEU A 99 10.12 1.88 -7.25
C LEU A 99 9.92 0.50 -7.85
N MET A 100 10.93 -0.36 -7.68
CA MET A 100 10.80 -1.77 -8.02
C MET A 100 10.84 -2.60 -6.75
N VAL A 101 9.91 -3.54 -6.62
CA VAL A 101 9.78 -4.43 -5.46
C VAL A 101 9.73 -5.88 -5.90
N SER A 102 10.02 -6.81 -5.00
CA SER A 102 9.85 -8.25 -5.23
C SER A 102 8.41 -8.60 -5.63
N CYS A 103 8.22 -9.48 -6.61
CA CYS A 103 6.89 -10.03 -6.92
C CYS A 103 6.54 -11.13 -5.92
N LEU A 104 5.50 -10.91 -5.12
CA LEU A 104 4.95 -11.92 -4.23
C LEU A 104 4.15 -12.98 -5.01
N GLN A 105 3.99 -14.16 -4.40
CA GLN A 105 3.19 -15.24 -4.96
C GLN A 105 1.71 -15.09 -4.58
N GLY A 106 0.84 -15.70 -5.38
CA GLY A 106 -0.59 -15.70 -5.15
C GLY A 106 -1.34 -14.62 -5.92
N ARG A 107 -2.62 -14.48 -5.57
CA ARG A 107 -3.58 -13.54 -6.15
C ARG A 107 -4.54 -13.04 -5.08
N ASP A 108 -5.19 -11.92 -5.35
CA ASP A 108 -6.33 -11.48 -4.56
C ASP A 108 -7.48 -12.50 -4.63
N ILE A 109 -8.36 -12.47 -3.63
CA ILE A 109 -9.50 -13.36 -3.51
C ILE A 109 -10.79 -12.56 -3.33
N SER A 110 -11.86 -12.97 -4.02
CA SER A 110 -13.16 -12.29 -3.91
C SER A 110 -14.00 -12.82 -2.75
N GLU A 111 -13.88 -14.10 -2.42
CA GLU A 111 -14.68 -14.77 -1.38
C GLU A 111 -13.74 -15.46 -0.39
N PRO A 112 -13.30 -14.77 0.67
CA PRO A 112 -12.39 -15.37 1.65
C PRO A 112 -13.10 -16.43 2.49
N ASN A 113 -12.39 -17.50 2.82
CA ASN A 113 -12.83 -18.48 3.81
C ASN A 113 -12.28 -18.13 5.21
N VAL A 114 -12.75 -18.84 6.24
CA VAL A 114 -12.36 -18.59 7.64
C VAL A 114 -10.85 -18.71 7.85
N ALA A 115 -10.18 -19.71 7.25
CA ALA A 115 -8.74 -19.90 7.40
C ALA A 115 -7.94 -18.75 6.77
N GLN A 116 -8.41 -18.20 5.65
CA GLN A 116 -7.82 -17.02 5.02
C GLN A 116 -8.01 -15.78 5.89
N CYS A 117 -9.20 -15.56 6.48
CA CYS A 117 -9.42 -14.46 7.42
C CYS A 117 -8.51 -14.57 8.66
N GLU A 118 -8.32 -15.78 9.21
CA GLU A 118 -7.38 -16.03 10.30
C GLU A 118 -5.93 -15.72 9.90
N ALA A 119 -5.52 -16.08 8.67
CA ALA A 119 -4.21 -15.78 8.14
C ALA A 119 -3.98 -14.27 7.99
N VAL A 120 -4.98 -13.52 7.51
CA VAL A 120 -4.93 -12.04 7.45
C VAL A 120 -4.79 -11.46 8.86
N ALA A 121 -5.64 -11.86 9.80
CA ALA A 121 -5.60 -11.35 11.18
C ALA A 121 -4.25 -11.61 11.86
N SER A 122 -3.70 -12.83 11.72
CA SER A 122 -2.39 -13.19 12.27
C SER A 122 -1.26 -12.37 11.61
N THR A 123 -1.34 -12.13 10.31
CA THR A 123 -0.32 -11.35 9.58
C THR A 123 -0.40 -9.86 9.91
N LEU A 124 -1.61 -9.32 10.09
CA LEU A 124 -1.82 -7.95 10.55
C LEU A 124 -1.23 -7.72 11.94
N ALA A 125 -1.45 -8.65 12.87
CA ALA A 125 -0.82 -8.59 14.19
C ALA A 125 0.72 -8.62 14.10
N ARG A 126 1.30 -9.44 13.20
CA ARG A 126 2.76 -9.44 12.96
C ARG A 126 3.26 -8.11 12.40
N LEU A 127 2.52 -7.49 11.49
CA LEU A 127 2.82 -6.15 10.97
C LEU A 127 2.84 -5.12 12.10
N HIS A 128 1.79 -5.08 12.93
CA HIS A 128 1.72 -4.14 14.06
C HIS A 128 2.86 -4.33 15.06
N LEU A 129 3.19 -5.59 15.39
CA LEU A 129 4.30 -5.92 16.30
C LEU A 129 5.66 -5.53 15.71
N ALA A 130 5.90 -5.79 14.42
CA ALA A 130 7.11 -5.34 13.73
C ALA A 130 7.20 -3.80 13.66
N GLY A 131 6.05 -3.13 13.53
CA GLY A 131 5.95 -1.68 13.54
C GLY A 131 6.38 -1.01 14.85
N LEU A 132 6.39 -1.73 15.98
CA LEU A 132 6.81 -1.16 17.27
C LEU A 132 8.28 -0.72 17.30
N SER A 133 9.13 -1.33 16.49
CA SER A 133 10.55 -0.98 16.34
C SER A 133 10.84 -0.05 15.16
N PHE A 134 9.80 0.40 14.43
CA PHE A 134 9.93 1.35 13.34
C PHE A 134 9.69 2.78 13.85
N HIS A 135 10.72 3.63 13.77
CA HIS A 135 10.70 4.94 14.44
C HIS A 135 10.36 6.13 13.53
N GLU A 136 10.39 5.95 12.21
CA GLU A 136 9.95 7.00 11.29
C GLU A 136 8.44 7.24 11.45
N GLN A 137 8.04 8.48 11.24
CA GLN A 137 6.66 8.92 11.44
C GLN A 137 6.06 9.35 10.11
N SER A 138 4.81 8.98 9.90
CA SER A 138 3.96 9.46 8.81
C SER A 138 2.58 9.74 9.37
N HIS A 139 1.89 10.73 8.80
CA HIS A 139 0.55 11.10 9.23
C HIS A 139 -0.50 10.36 8.41
N ASN A 140 -1.64 10.04 9.03
CA ASN A 140 -2.76 9.46 8.30
C ASN A 140 -3.35 10.48 7.31
N GLN A 141 -3.18 10.22 6.01
CA GLN A 141 -3.69 11.07 4.92
C GLN A 141 -5.22 11.00 4.76
N ARG A 142 -5.88 10.00 5.38
CA ARG A 142 -7.33 9.80 5.44
C ARG A 142 -7.92 10.04 6.84
N GLY A 143 -7.14 10.68 7.72
CA GLY A 143 -7.56 11.03 9.08
C GLY A 143 -8.66 12.10 9.14
N GLN A 144 -8.88 12.65 10.34
CA GLN A 144 -9.94 13.63 10.62
C GLN A 144 -9.94 14.83 9.64
N GLY A 145 -8.78 15.45 9.39
CA GLY A 145 -8.69 16.61 8.50
C GLY A 145 -9.18 16.31 7.08
N TRP A 146 -8.83 15.14 6.55
CA TRP A 146 -9.30 14.70 5.24
C TRP A 146 -10.82 14.46 5.24
N ARG A 147 -11.37 13.81 6.28
CA ARG A 147 -12.81 13.56 6.42
C ARG A 147 -13.60 14.87 6.40
N SER A 148 -13.18 15.87 7.18
CA SER A 148 -13.84 17.18 7.24
C SER A 148 -13.81 17.91 5.89
N ILE A 149 -12.65 17.97 5.22
CA ILE A 149 -12.52 18.63 3.91
C ILE A 149 -13.37 17.93 2.85
N THR A 150 -13.32 16.59 2.82
CA THR A 150 -14.06 15.79 1.85
C THR A 150 -15.57 15.91 2.07
N ALA A 151 -16.03 15.92 3.32
CA ALA A 151 -17.43 16.13 3.64
C ALA A 151 -17.96 17.45 3.09
N GLN A 152 -17.22 18.56 3.24
CA GLN A 152 -17.60 19.86 2.67
C GLN A 152 -17.78 19.82 1.15
N GLN A 153 -17.00 19.00 0.44
CA GLN A 153 -17.10 18.85 -1.02
C GLN A 153 -18.27 17.94 -1.45
N VAL A 154 -18.67 17.00 -0.59
CA VAL A 154 -19.71 16.01 -0.89
C VAL A 154 -21.10 16.48 -0.43
N LEU A 155 -21.20 17.18 0.70
CA LEU A 155 -22.46 17.68 1.27
C LEU A 155 -23.39 18.35 0.24
N PRO A 156 -22.92 19.24 -0.67
CA PRO A 156 -23.79 19.88 -1.66
C PRO A 156 -24.40 18.93 -2.69
N LYS A 157 -23.93 17.68 -2.77
CA LYS A 157 -24.37 16.65 -3.72
C LYS A 157 -25.34 15.65 -3.08
N LEU A 158 -25.60 15.77 -1.78
CA LEU A 158 -26.40 14.85 -1.00
C LEU A 158 -27.83 15.38 -0.78
N THR A 159 -28.76 14.45 -0.54
CA THR A 159 -30.11 14.77 -0.04
C THR A 159 -30.04 15.28 1.40
N ALA A 160 -31.09 15.95 1.89
CA ALA A 160 -31.13 16.47 3.26
C ALA A 160 -30.93 15.38 4.34
N ASP A 161 -31.53 14.20 4.13
CA ASP A 161 -31.39 13.06 5.06
C ASP A 161 -29.94 12.55 5.08
N GLN A 162 -29.30 12.46 3.91
CA GLN A 162 -27.89 12.05 3.80
C GLN A 162 -26.93 13.10 4.39
N GLN A 163 -27.23 14.39 4.24
CA GLN A 163 -26.46 15.46 4.88
C GLN A 163 -26.53 15.35 6.40
N SER A 164 -27.73 15.12 6.93
CA SER A 164 -27.95 14.96 8.38
C SER A 164 -27.18 13.75 8.90
N LEU A 165 -27.30 12.60 8.24
CA LEU A 165 -26.54 11.39 8.58
C LEU A 165 -25.03 11.60 8.57
N LEU A 166 -24.49 12.23 7.52
CA LEU A 166 -23.05 12.49 7.41
C LEU A 166 -22.57 13.44 8.51
N GLN A 167 -23.34 14.49 8.82
CA GLN A 167 -22.97 15.45 9.86
C GLN A 167 -23.00 14.80 11.25
N GLU A 168 -24.06 14.05 11.57
CA GLU A 168 -24.18 13.31 12.83
C GLU A 168 -23.01 12.33 13.03
N GLU A 169 -22.63 11.59 11.98
CA GLU A 169 -21.50 10.66 12.04
C GLU A 169 -20.17 11.41 12.23
N LEU A 170 -19.95 12.53 11.52
CA LEU A 170 -18.72 13.32 11.70
C LEU A 170 -18.61 13.89 13.12
N ASP A 171 -19.72 14.37 13.68
CA ASP A 171 -19.77 14.90 15.04
C ASP A 171 -19.50 13.79 16.06
N TYR A 172 -20.10 12.61 15.88
CA TYR A 172 -19.82 11.43 16.71
C TYR A 172 -18.34 11.04 16.67
N GLN A 173 -17.77 10.89 15.47
CA GLN A 173 -16.36 10.54 15.27
C GLN A 173 -15.40 11.57 15.86
N HIS A 174 -15.76 12.86 15.82
CA HIS A 174 -14.95 13.92 16.42
C HIS A 174 -14.97 13.88 17.94
N SER A 175 -16.06 13.37 18.54
CA SER A 175 -16.21 13.26 19.99
C SER A 175 -15.42 12.10 20.63
N LEU A 176 -14.93 11.16 19.82
CA LEU A 176 -14.20 10.01 20.31
C LEU A 176 -12.79 10.39 20.80
N ASP A 177 -12.49 10.06 22.06
CA ASP A 177 -11.12 10.10 22.58
C ASP A 177 -10.43 8.76 22.31
N LEU A 178 -9.53 8.76 21.32
CA LEU A 178 -8.76 7.58 20.95
C LEU A 178 -7.34 7.59 21.54
N THR A 179 -6.98 8.60 22.34
CA THR A 179 -5.60 8.80 22.81
C THR A 179 -5.12 7.67 23.73
N ALA A 180 -6.02 7.01 24.43
CA ALA A 180 -5.71 5.88 25.31
C ALA A 180 -5.51 4.54 24.57
N LEU A 181 -5.84 4.48 23.27
CA LEU A 181 -5.70 3.25 22.49
C LEU A 181 -4.23 3.03 22.05
N PRO A 182 -3.82 1.78 21.82
CA PRO A 182 -2.50 1.49 21.26
C PRO A 182 -2.34 2.13 19.88
N HIS A 183 -1.23 2.85 19.71
CA HIS A 183 -0.81 3.42 18.43
C HIS A 183 0.44 2.70 17.91
N GLY A 184 0.58 2.68 16.59
CA GLY A 184 1.75 2.14 15.92
C GLY A 184 1.60 2.24 14.42
N VAL A 185 2.47 1.54 13.70
CA VAL A 185 2.33 1.43 12.24
C VAL A 185 1.08 0.61 11.90
N ILE A 186 0.25 1.18 11.04
CA ILE A 186 -0.88 0.51 10.40
C ILE A 186 -0.66 0.38 8.89
N HIS A 187 -1.32 -0.58 8.25
CA HIS A 187 -1.41 -0.64 6.79
C HIS A 187 -2.33 0.46 6.25
N GLY A 188 -3.49 0.66 6.89
CA GLY A 188 -4.42 1.75 6.58
C GLY A 188 -5.28 1.55 5.32
N ASP A 189 -5.17 0.39 4.67
CA ASP A 189 -5.88 0.07 3.42
C ASP A 189 -5.90 -1.45 3.14
N LEU A 190 -6.09 -2.28 4.17
CA LEU A 190 -5.95 -3.74 4.06
C LEU A 190 -7.18 -4.42 3.42
N PHE A 191 -7.48 -4.02 2.19
CA PHE A 191 -8.56 -4.57 1.40
C PHE A 191 -8.19 -5.92 0.76
N ARG A 192 -9.19 -6.68 0.25
CA ARG A 192 -8.96 -8.02 -0.36
C ARG A 192 -8.02 -7.99 -1.56
N ASP A 193 -8.05 -6.92 -2.34
CA ASP A 193 -7.17 -6.69 -3.49
C ASP A 193 -5.72 -6.38 -3.07
N ASN A 194 -5.50 -6.00 -1.81
CA ASN A 194 -4.18 -5.75 -1.23
C ASN A 194 -3.59 -6.94 -0.47
N VAL A 195 -4.22 -8.13 -0.55
CA VAL A 195 -3.71 -9.35 0.07
C VAL A 195 -3.67 -10.49 -0.94
N LEU A 196 -2.50 -11.10 -1.08
CA LEU A 196 -2.29 -12.19 -2.03
C LEU A 196 -2.33 -13.55 -1.33
N PHE A 197 -3.01 -14.50 -1.95
CA PHE A 197 -3.15 -15.88 -1.50
C PHE A 197 -2.77 -16.89 -2.59
N ASP A 198 -2.14 -18.00 -2.19
CA ASP A 198 -1.97 -19.23 -2.95
C ASP A 198 -2.66 -20.38 -2.21
N GLY A 199 -3.90 -20.69 -2.61
CA GLY A 199 -4.80 -21.51 -1.79
C GLY A 199 -5.12 -20.80 -0.47
N ASP A 200 -4.88 -21.49 0.65
CA ASP A 200 -5.01 -20.91 2.00
C ASP A 200 -3.69 -20.30 2.53
N HIS A 201 -2.61 -20.36 1.74
CA HIS A 201 -1.35 -19.76 2.12
C HIS A 201 -1.32 -18.27 1.76
N LEU A 202 -1.11 -17.41 2.75
CA LEU A 202 -0.96 -15.97 2.56
C LEU A 202 0.41 -15.68 1.95
N GLY A 203 0.42 -15.19 0.71
CA GLY A 203 1.60 -14.77 -0.02
C GLY A 203 2.15 -13.42 0.46
N GLY A 204 1.27 -12.48 0.81
CA GLY A 204 1.63 -11.26 1.51
C GLY A 204 0.70 -10.08 1.28
N PHE A 205 0.92 -9.02 2.06
CA PHE A 205 0.24 -7.74 1.92
C PHE A 205 0.97 -6.87 0.91
N ILE A 206 0.26 -6.14 0.08
CA ILE A 206 0.81 -5.21 -0.92
C ILE A 206 0.19 -3.82 -0.75
N ASP A 207 0.70 -2.82 -1.47
CA ASP A 207 0.18 -1.43 -1.47
C ASP A 207 0.23 -0.73 -0.09
N PHE A 208 1.45 -0.48 0.39
CA PHE A 208 1.69 0.21 1.66
C PHE A 208 1.58 1.75 1.56
N TYR A 209 1.06 2.32 0.47
CA TYR A 209 1.11 3.77 0.25
C TYR A 209 0.10 4.58 1.08
N TYR A 210 -0.75 3.89 1.85
CA TYR A 210 -1.58 4.47 2.91
C TYR A 210 -1.07 4.18 4.32
N ALA A 211 0.04 3.44 4.46
CA ALA A 211 0.60 3.08 5.74
C ALA A 211 1.08 4.33 6.48
N CYS A 212 0.77 4.39 7.78
CA CYS A 212 1.08 5.54 8.62
C CYS A 212 1.12 5.11 10.09
N HIS A 213 1.41 6.06 10.97
CA HIS A 213 1.29 5.85 12.40
C HIS A 213 -0.10 6.31 12.89
N ASP A 214 -0.91 5.38 13.39
CA ASP A 214 -2.26 5.66 13.89
C ASP A 214 -2.66 4.62 14.95
N VAL A 215 -3.90 4.71 15.44
CA VAL A 215 -4.53 3.73 16.32
C VAL A 215 -4.58 2.37 15.63
N LEU A 216 -3.99 1.33 16.24
CA LEU A 216 -3.94 -0.02 15.65
C LEU A 216 -5.34 -0.61 15.39
N ALA A 217 -6.31 -0.25 16.24
CA ALA A 217 -7.70 -0.68 16.08
C ALA A 217 -8.36 -0.16 14.80
N TYR A 218 -7.85 0.93 14.20
CA TYR A 218 -8.36 1.43 12.92
C TYR A 218 -8.08 0.43 11.79
N ASP A 219 -6.88 -0.16 11.76
CA ASP A 219 -6.49 -1.16 10.79
C ASP A 219 -7.32 -2.46 10.93
N VAL A 220 -7.62 -2.83 12.18
CA VAL A 220 -8.52 -3.96 12.49
C VAL A 220 -9.94 -3.67 12.01
N ALA A 221 -10.43 -2.43 12.20
CA ALA A 221 -11.76 -2.04 11.72
C ALA A 221 -11.85 -2.07 10.19
N ILE A 222 -10.80 -1.65 9.47
CA ILE A 222 -10.70 -1.79 8.02
C ILE A 222 -10.78 -3.28 7.63
N ALA A 223 -10.00 -4.13 8.28
CA ALA A 223 -9.99 -5.56 8.00
C ALA A 223 -11.37 -6.20 8.26
N ILE A 224 -12.05 -5.86 9.36
CA ILE A 224 -13.40 -6.37 9.65
C ILE A 224 -14.39 -5.94 8.56
N ASN A 225 -14.35 -4.68 8.12
CA ASN A 225 -15.28 -4.17 7.13
C ASN A 225 -15.12 -4.82 5.75
N GLU A 226 -13.92 -5.30 5.41
CA GLU A 226 -13.66 -5.91 4.11
C GLU A 226 -13.70 -7.45 4.12
N TRP A 227 -13.29 -8.07 5.23
CA TRP A 227 -13.08 -9.52 5.31
C TRP A 227 -14.18 -10.28 6.07
N CYS A 228 -15.14 -9.59 6.68
CA CYS A 228 -16.23 -10.16 7.50
C CYS A 228 -17.59 -9.59 7.09
#